data_AF-A0A7X8CH49-F1
#
_entry.id   AF-A0A7X8CH49-F1
#
_cell.length_a   1.000
_cell.length_b   1.000
_cell.length_c   1.000
_cell.angle_alpha   90.00
_cell.angle_beta   90.00
_cell.angle_gamma   90.00
#
_symmetry.space_group_name_H-M   'P 1'
#
loop_
_entity.id
_entity.type
_entity.pdbx_description
1 polymer ?
#
loop_
_entity_poly.entity_id
_entity_poly.type
_entity_poly.pdbx_seq_one_letter_code
_entity_poly.pdbx_strand_id
1 'polypeptide(L)'
;MSKKSIKGLISVLALSFLLAGCKEINATPGNYNDPLADELSHTINNTLANIYDKYKESGASKTQLVDDLLFAIAENQFGAYKDLAADSTIKEKVDTRALEKLYKKMNVSSYDVTTGEKLGNFDEHKFALKAVYGEGHHLVDEEGTPVEVNDLGSLTFFDTGVFLPHINEENFTEETHELVHIAYYTDYLTDAFLDETYRELLVEDYLLSEQSATLGRNYARKVTYVSINENSRYPDAVRRLFNVFIDDNILGNEGPANLEILASAWRGIKENFNDNEASLLQKAGLIIQEDDPNTPDVDEGEYQTLYGEILSDFNKIKDDPKTTDKTIENDFTNNGTRPAVQGLEEKVRKVAKTDLTKDGWAIKNGGLTELPEKIRTRVFNIGTSNGVDLVQDDQGVLADAGKIDPEISSTVNTFVRNINGTYYLVPKQYEKNDNRNFLFYEGSAYYIIQVEEAVNTSKLTEGNVREYSKLGKTEEEIAEIKDEIVRRLGALDSNRTAAIQHFIKKADLKFHDDAVKEYFYEKFPEIFDEDKK
;
A
#
# COMPACT_ATOMS: atom_id res chain seq x y z
N MET A 1 36.47 22.90 -38.59
CA MET A 1 35.17 22.86 -39.31
C MET A 1 34.60 21.46 -39.11
N SER A 2 33.66 21.26 -38.17
CA SER A 2 32.18 21.21 -38.39
C SER A 2 31.73 19.88 -39.02
N LYS A 3 30.72 19.11 -38.57
CA LYS A 3 29.79 19.04 -37.41
C LYS A 3 28.90 17.77 -37.63
N LYS A 4 28.42 17.13 -36.52
CA LYS A 4 27.12 16.41 -36.31
C LYS A 4 26.86 15.07 -37.07
N SER A 5 26.10 14.05 -36.60
CA SER A 5 25.17 13.74 -35.47
C SER A 5 24.81 12.21 -35.52
N ILE A 6 24.77 11.41 -34.43
CA ILE A 6 23.66 10.99 -33.51
C ILE A 6 22.48 10.14 -34.09
N LYS A 7 22.17 9.01 -33.38
CA LYS A 7 20.94 8.13 -33.27
C LYS A 7 20.70 7.02 -34.33
N GLY A 8 20.20 5.80 -34.02
CA GLY A 8 19.67 5.09 -32.82
C GLY A 8 19.78 3.55 -33.04
N LEU A 9 19.81 2.62 -32.08
CA LEU A 9 18.97 2.22 -30.93
C LEU A 9 17.72 1.37 -31.29
N ILE A 10 17.88 0.06 -31.02
CA ILE A 10 16.93 -1.01 -30.62
C ILE A 10 15.91 -1.56 -31.65
N SER A 11 16.16 -2.80 -32.06
CA SER A 11 15.16 -3.77 -32.52
C SER A 11 15.68 -5.19 -32.25
N VAL A 12 15.10 -5.93 -31.28
CA VAL A 12 15.13 -7.41 -31.25
C VAL A 12 13.85 -7.84 -30.51
N LEU A 13 12.77 -8.14 -31.24
CA LEU A 13 12.36 -9.45 -31.78
C LEU A 13 11.64 -10.31 -30.73
N ALA A 14 10.32 -10.34 -30.88
CA ALA A 14 9.44 -11.38 -30.39
C ALA A 14 9.87 -12.74 -30.97
N LEU A 15 9.95 -13.75 -30.11
CA LEU A 15 10.01 -15.15 -30.52
C LEU A 15 9.05 -15.96 -29.65
N SER A 16 7.79 -15.91 -30.08
CA SER A 16 6.84 -17.00 -29.92
C SER A 16 7.40 -18.26 -30.57
N PHE A 17 7.65 -19.31 -29.78
CA PHE A 17 7.81 -20.67 -30.31
C PHE A 17 6.62 -21.54 -29.91
N LEU A 18 5.93 -21.99 -30.95
CA LEU A 18 4.89 -23.01 -30.94
C LEU A 18 5.44 -24.37 -30.50
N LEU A 19 4.60 -25.07 -29.75
CA LEU A 19 4.68 -26.47 -29.36
C LEU A 19 4.84 -27.43 -30.56
N ALA A 20 5.76 -28.38 -30.42
CA ALA A 20 5.74 -29.75 -30.93
C ALA A 20 6.87 -30.49 -30.19
N GLY A 21 6.75 -31.67 -29.60
CA GLY A 21 5.70 -32.68 -29.45
C GLY A 21 6.36 -33.84 -28.69
N CYS A 22 5.56 -34.54 -27.88
CA CYS A 22 5.83 -35.76 -27.12
C CYS A 22 7.20 -36.47 -27.29
N LYS A 23 7.94 -36.56 -26.20
CA LYS A 23 8.62 -37.80 -25.81
C LYS A 23 8.40 -38.00 -24.32
N GLU A 24 7.76 -39.10 -23.96
CA GLU A 24 7.69 -39.58 -22.58
C GLU A 24 9.12 -39.66 -22.01
N ILE A 25 9.40 -38.85 -20.99
CA ILE A 25 10.62 -38.99 -20.18
C ILE A 25 10.38 -40.19 -19.27
N ASN A 26 10.83 -41.36 -19.73
CA ASN A 26 10.65 -42.66 -19.04
C ASN A 26 11.88 -43.07 -18.21
N ALA A 27 12.61 -42.11 -17.66
CA ALA A 27 13.79 -42.37 -16.84
C ALA A 27 13.71 -41.57 -15.54
N THR A 28 13.34 -42.25 -14.45
CA THR A 28 13.57 -41.75 -13.08
C THR A 28 15.08 -41.57 -12.86
N PRO A 29 15.55 -40.44 -12.34
CA PRO A 29 16.96 -40.21 -12.04
C PRO A 29 17.49 -41.30 -11.10
N GLY A 30 18.74 -41.70 -11.26
CA GLY A 30 19.36 -42.76 -10.45
C GLY A 30 19.47 -42.43 -8.96
N ASN A 31 19.17 -41.19 -8.59
CA ASN A 31 19.30 -40.56 -7.28
C ASN A 31 17.96 -39.96 -6.81
N TYR A 32 16.85 -40.51 -7.28
CA TYR A 32 15.48 -40.04 -7.02
C TYR A 32 15.18 -39.71 -5.54
N ASN A 33 15.73 -40.51 -4.61
CA ASN A 33 15.55 -40.31 -3.17
C ASN A 33 16.70 -39.52 -2.51
N ASP A 34 17.62 -38.96 -3.28
CA ASP A 34 18.80 -38.28 -2.74
C ASP A 34 18.45 -36.83 -2.38
N PRO A 35 19.02 -36.31 -1.27
CA PRO A 35 18.84 -34.92 -0.88
C PRO A 35 19.53 -33.98 -1.89
N LEU A 36 18.88 -32.87 -2.22
CA LEU A 36 19.39 -31.84 -3.13
C LEU A 36 20.65 -31.13 -2.61
N ALA A 37 20.94 -31.22 -1.30
CA ALA A 37 22.16 -30.77 -0.65
C ALA A 37 22.55 -31.70 0.52
N ASP A 38 23.81 -32.13 0.57
CA ASP A 38 24.29 -33.19 1.48
C ASP A 38 24.25 -32.77 2.98
N GLU A 39 24.52 -31.50 3.30
CA GLU A 39 24.55 -30.99 4.69
C GLU A 39 23.18 -30.53 5.23
N LEU A 40 22.16 -30.49 4.36
CA LEU A 40 20.79 -30.09 4.68
C LEU A 40 19.79 -31.26 4.64
N SER A 41 20.31 -32.46 4.41
CA SER A 41 19.56 -33.70 4.15
C SER A 41 18.60 -34.13 5.27
N HIS A 42 18.87 -33.74 6.51
CA HIS A 42 18.07 -34.11 7.67
C HIS A 42 16.97 -33.11 8.05
N THR A 43 17.00 -31.90 7.48
CA THR A 43 16.21 -30.77 7.96
C THR A 43 15.10 -30.36 7.00
N ILE A 44 15.23 -30.64 5.70
CA ILE A 44 14.36 -30.02 4.66
C ILE A 44 13.47 -31.05 3.92
N ASN A 45 13.62 -32.36 4.16
CA ASN A 45 12.89 -33.37 3.34
C ASN A 45 13.03 -33.08 1.82
N ASN A 46 14.24 -32.67 1.44
CA ASN A 46 14.60 -32.01 0.19
C ASN A 46 15.09 -33.02 -0.84
N THR A 47 14.30 -34.08 -1.05
CA THR A 47 14.61 -35.10 -2.05
C THR A 47 14.26 -34.59 -3.44
N LEU A 48 15.16 -34.82 -4.41
CA LEU A 48 14.93 -34.52 -5.82
C LEU A 48 13.59 -35.11 -6.32
N ALA A 49 13.12 -36.21 -5.72
CA ALA A 49 11.78 -36.78 -5.91
C ALA A 49 10.64 -35.74 -5.86
N ASN A 50 10.62 -34.82 -4.87
CA ASN A 50 9.47 -33.92 -4.69
C ASN A 50 9.36 -32.87 -5.81
N ILE A 51 10.50 -32.38 -6.32
CA ILE A 51 10.55 -31.44 -7.44
C ILE A 51 10.37 -32.19 -8.77
N TYR A 52 10.96 -33.38 -8.89
CA TYR A 52 10.93 -34.21 -10.09
C TYR A 52 9.55 -34.84 -10.35
N ASP A 53 8.84 -35.32 -9.33
CA ASP A 53 7.50 -35.88 -9.45
C ASP A 53 6.47 -34.82 -9.80
N LYS A 54 6.56 -33.62 -9.19
CA LYS A 54 5.76 -32.45 -9.58
C LYS A 54 5.98 -32.08 -11.05
N TYR A 55 7.22 -32.12 -11.54
CA TYR A 55 7.57 -31.87 -12.95
C TYR A 55 7.06 -32.95 -13.91
N LYS A 56 7.01 -34.22 -13.47
CA LYS A 56 6.58 -35.35 -14.28
C LYS A 56 5.06 -35.51 -14.34
N GLU A 57 4.37 -35.19 -13.25
CA GLU A 57 2.91 -35.36 -13.12
C GLU A 57 2.12 -34.10 -13.53
N SER A 58 2.69 -32.91 -13.35
CA SER A 58 2.09 -31.65 -13.80
C SER A 58 2.92 -31.06 -14.93
N GLY A 59 2.28 -30.55 -15.99
CA GLY A 59 2.96 -29.76 -17.03
C GLY A 59 3.45 -28.39 -16.52
N ALA A 60 4.01 -28.35 -15.31
CA ALA A 60 4.39 -27.15 -14.57
C ALA A 60 5.33 -26.28 -15.39
N SER A 61 5.08 -24.98 -15.29
CA SER A 61 5.90 -24.01 -16.00
C SER A 61 7.29 -23.91 -15.36
N LYS A 62 8.27 -23.58 -16.19
CA LYS A 62 9.65 -23.30 -15.81
C LYS A 62 9.79 -22.35 -14.59
N THR A 63 8.91 -21.35 -14.48
CA THR A 63 8.88 -20.39 -13.36
C THR A 63 8.49 -21.06 -12.03
N GLN A 64 7.51 -21.95 -12.07
CA GLN A 64 6.97 -22.63 -10.88
C GLN A 64 8.04 -23.47 -10.17
N LEU A 65 8.97 -24.07 -10.92
CA LEU A 65 10.09 -24.84 -10.34
C LEU A 65 11.05 -23.97 -9.51
N VAL A 66 11.28 -22.74 -9.94
CA VAL A 66 12.14 -21.80 -9.20
C VAL A 66 11.43 -21.33 -7.93
N ASP A 67 10.15 -21.04 -8.03
CA ASP A 67 9.33 -20.60 -6.91
C ASP A 67 9.24 -21.68 -5.82
N ASP A 68 9.02 -22.94 -6.20
CA ASP A 68 9.01 -24.09 -5.29
C ASP A 68 10.37 -24.30 -4.61
N LEU A 69 11.47 -24.17 -5.35
CA LEU A 69 12.83 -24.28 -4.80
C LEU A 69 13.12 -23.17 -3.79
N LEU A 70 12.78 -21.92 -4.12
CA LEU A 70 12.99 -20.78 -3.23
C LEU A 70 12.13 -20.89 -1.97
N PHE A 71 10.91 -21.41 -2.10
CA PHE A 71 10.07 -21.72 -0.95
C PHE A 71 10.70 -22.77 -0.04
N ALA A 72 11.20 -23.89 -0.60
CA ALA A 72 11.89 -24.91 0.18
C ALA A 72 13.15 -24.37 0.89
N ILE A 73 13.90 -23.47 0.26
CA ILE A 73 15.04 -22.78 0.89
C ILE A 73 14.55 -21.89 2.04
N ALA A 74 13.45 -21.15 1.85
CA ALA A 74 12.89 -20.30 2.88
C ALA A 74 12.35 -21.12 4.07
N GLU A 75 11.68 -22.24 3.85
CA GLU A 75 11.27 -23.17 4.92
C GLU A 75 12.46 -23.73 5.70
N ASN A 76 13.60 -23.95 5.04
CA ASN A 76 14.81 -24.34 5.76
C ASN A 76 15.39 -23.20 6.61
N GLN A 77 15.41 -21.99 6.06
CA GLN A 77 15.98 -20.82 6.72
C GLN A 77 15.13 -20.38 7.92
N PHE A 78 13.81 -20.45 7.80
CA PHE A 78 12.87 -19.91 8.79
C PHE A 78 12.10 -20.97 9.58
N GLY A 79 12.05 -22.22 9.11
CA GLY A 79 11.17 -23.27 9.60
C GLY A 79 9.87 -23.38 8.79
N ALA A 80 9.35 -24.60 8.67
CA ALA A 80 8.06 -24.86 8.03
C ALA A 80 6.93 -24.21 8.84
N TYR A 81 6.01 -23.52 8.17
CA TYR A 81 5.00 -22.68 8.82
C TYR A 81 4.16 -23.41 9.87
N LYS A 82 3.75 -24.65 9.58
CA LYS A 82 2.97 -25.51 10.47
C LYS A 82 3.70 -25.91 11.76
N ASP A 83 5.03 -25.86 11.75
CA ASP A 83 5.90 -26.28 12.85
C ASP A 83 6.40 -25.07 13.67
N LEU A 84 6.09 -23.84 13.23
CA LEU A 84 6.43 -22.62 13.96
C LEU A 84 5.56 -22.48 15.22
N ALA A 85 6.18 -22.03 16.31
CA ALA A 85 5.46 -21.65 17.53
C ALA A 85 4.53 -20.47 17.27
N ALA A 86 3.40 -20.42 17.98
CA ALA A 86 2.40 -19.36 17.82
C ALA A 86 2.94 -17.94 18.11
N ASP A 87 3.94 -17.84 18.97
CA ASP A 87 4.64 -16.60 19.35
C ASP A 87 5.92 -16.36 18.55
N SER A 88 6.14 -17.09 17.45
CA SER A 88 7.27 -16.87 16.55
C SER A 88 7.11 -15.56 15.78
N THR A 89 8.14 -14.71 15.82
CA THR A 89 8.21 -13.47 15.03
C THR A 89 8.10 -13.71 13.53
N ILE A 90 8.57 -14.86 13.03
CA ILE A 90 8.39 -15.24 11.63
C ILE A 90 6.93 -15.55 11.33
N LYS A 91 6.27 -16.31 12.21
CA LYS A 91 4.86 -16.68 12.03
C LYS A 91 3.98 -15.43 12.02
N GLU A 92 4.20 -14.52 12.97
CA GLU A 92 3.52 -13.22 13.03
C GLU A 92 3.73 -12.40 11.76
N LYS A 93 4.96 -12.34 11.22
CA LYS A 93 5.24 -11.68 9.95
C LYS A 93 4.48 -12.33 8.79
N VAL A 94 4.46 -13.65 8.71
CA VAL A 94 3.74 -14.37 7.64
C VAL A 94 2.24 -14.09 7.71
N ASP A 95 1.65 -14.19 8.90
CA ASP A 95 0.22 -13.99 9.12
C ASP A 95 -0.18 -12.54 8.80
N THR A 96 0.62 -11.57 9.25
CA THR A 96 0.44 -10.14 8.92
C THR A 96 0.49 -9.91 7.41
N ARG A 97 1.49 -10.44 6.70
CA ARG A 97 1.60 -10.28 5.24
C ARG A 97 0.46 -10.94 4.47
N ALA A 98 -0.02 -12.10 4.95
CA ALA A 98 -1.16 -12.77 4.35
C ALA A 98 -2.43 -11.91 4.47
N LEU A 99 -2.66 -11.30 5.64
CA LEU A 99 -3.78 -10.37 5.87
C LEU A 99 -3.69 -9.12 5.00
N GLU A 100 -2.51 -8.51 4.87
CA GLU A 100 -2.33 -7.35 3.99
C GLU A 100 -2.60 -7.70 2.52
N LYS A 101 -2.17 -8.88 2.06
CA LYS A 101 -2.44 -9.38 0.70
C LYS A 101 -3.93 -9.66 0.50
N LEU A 102 -4.60 -10.23 1.50
CA LEU A 102 -6.05 -10.42 1.49
C LEU A 102 -6.78 -9.06 1.40
N TYR A 103 -6.42 -8.09 2.23
CA TYR A 103 -6.97 -6.73 2.18
C TYR A 103 -6.81 -6.12 0.78
N LYS A 104 -5.62 -6.18 0.19
CA LYS A 104 -5.36 -5.68 -1.17
C LYS A 104 -6.20 -6.37 -2.23
N LYS A 105 -6.45 -7.69 -2.09
CA LYS A 105 -7.35 -8.42 -2.98
C LYS A 105 -8.80 -8.03 -2.79
N MET A 106 -9.25 -7.74 -1.58
CA MET A 106 -10.66 -7.40 -1.30
C MET A 106 -10.99 -5.95 -1.63
N ASN A 107 -10.05 -5.02 -1.42
CA ASN A 107 -10.21 -3.60 -1.68
C ASN A 107 -10.07 -3.27 -3.18
N VAL A 108 -10.89 -3.93 -4.00
CA VAL A 108 -10.98 -3.74 -5.45
C VAL A 108 -12.46 -3.71 -5.84
N SER A 109 -12.86 -2.72 -6.64
CA SER A 109 -14.26 -2.50 -6.99
C SER A 109 -14.92 -3.62 -7.81
N SER A 110 -14.14 -4.61 -8.29
CA SER A 110 -14.66 -5.81 -8.96
C SER A 110 -15.59 -6.64 -8.07
N TYR A 111 -15.40 -6.55 -6.75
CA TYR A 111 -16.19 -7.27 -5.75
C TYR A 111 -17.34 -6.45 -5.20
N ASP A 112 -17.52 -5.21 -5.67
CA ASP A 112 -18.67 -4.41 -5.25
C ASP A 112 -19.97 -4.94 -5.83
N VAL A 113 -21.08 -4.80 -5.09
CA VAL A 113 -22.44 -5.04 -5.57
C VAL A 113 -22.69 -4.18 -6.82
N THR A 114 -23.18 -4.79 -7.89
CA THR A 114 -23.37 -4.14 -9.20
C THR A 114 -24.81 -3.75 -9.51
N THR A 115 -25.77 -4.13 -8.67
CA THR A 115 -27.21 -3.90 -8.89
C THR A 115 -27.96 -3.87 -7.55
N GLY A 116 -29.05 -3.10 -7.48
CA GLY A 116 -29.92 -3.05 -6.29
C GLY A 116 -29.52 -1.97 -5.28
N GLU A 117 -30.13 -2.01 -4.09
CA GLU A 117 -30.06 -0.97 -3.04
C GLU A 117 -28.69 -0.87 -2.33
N LYS A 118 -27.78 -1.81 -2.58
CA LYS A 118 -26.43 -1.87 -2.00
C LYS A 118 -25.33 -1.58 -3.03
N LEU A 119 -25.69 -0.99 -4.17
CA LEU A 119 -24.79 -0.71 -5.30
C LEU A 119 -23.50 0.01 -4.84
N GLY A 120 -22.34 -0.58 -5.12
CA GLY A 120 -21.03 -0.03 -4.75
C GLY A 120 -20.50 -0.46 -3.38
N ASN A 121 -21.27 -1.21 -2.57
CA ASN A 121 -20.74 -1.83 -1.35
C ASN A 121 -19.92 -3.07 -1.72
N PHE A 122 -18.84 -3.35 -0.97
CA PHE A 122 -18.10 -4.60 -1.08
C PHE A 122 -19.01 -5.79 -0.75
N ASP A 123 -18.92 -6.88 -1.50
CA ASP A 123 -19.71 -8.09 -1.31
C ASP A 123 -18.77 -9.28 -1.02
N GLU A 124 -18.74 -9.68 0.25
CA GLU A 124 -17.89 -10.77 0.75
C GLU A 124 -18.21 -12.10 0.06
N HIS A 125 -19.49 -12.43 -0.11
CA HIS A 125 -19.90 -13.66 -0.80
C HIS A 125 -19.43 -13.66 -2.26
N LYS A 126 -19.56 -12.52 -2.95
CA LYS A 126 -19.03 -12.36 -4.31
C LYS A 126 -17.51 -12.45 -4.36
N PHE A 127 -16.80 -11.91 -3.35
CA PHE A 127 -15.35 -12.08 -3.22
C PHE A 127 -14.99 -13.55 -3.04
N ALA A 128 -15.60 -14.25 -2.08
CA ALA A 128 -15.39 -15.68 -1.85
C ALA A 128 -15.58 -16.48 -3.15
N LEU A 129 -16.72 -16.32 -3.83
CA LEU A 129 -17.02 -17.07 -5.05
C LEU A 129 -16.02 -16.81 -6.18
N LYS A 130 -15.61 -15.55 -6.39
CA LYS A 130 -14.80 -15.17 -7.56
C LYS A 130 -13.30 -15.24 -7.31
N ALA A 131 -12.84 -14.81 -6.14
CA ALA A 131 -11.43 -14.75 -5.81
C ALA A 131 -10.94 -16.04 -5.17
N VAL A 132 -11.69 -16.61 -4.21
CA VAL A 132 -11.25 -17.82 -3.50
C VAL A 132 -11.54 -19.07 -4.35
N TYR A 133 -12.82 -19.37 -4.59
CA TYR A 133 -13.20 -20.55 -5.37
C TYR A 133 -12.85 -20.44 -6.85
N GLY A 134 -12.84 -19.22 -7.40
CA GLY A 134 -12.39 -18.98 -8.77
C GLY A 134 -10.91 -19.25 -9.00
N GLU A 135 -10.09 -19.16 -7.95
CA GLU A 135 -8.66 -19.52 -7.95
C GLU A 135 -8.42 -21.00 -7.57
N GLY A 136 -9.49 -21.75 -7.24
CA GLY A 136 -9.41 -23.18 -6.89
C GLY A 136 -9.16 -23.46 -5.41
N HIS A 137 -9.37 -22.47 -4.53
CA HIS A 137 -9.30 -22.61 -3.08
C HIS A 137 -10.70 -22.76 -2.46
N HIS A 138 -10.76 -22.98 -1.15
CA HIS A 138 -12.00 -23.09 -0.38
C HIS A 138 -12.02 -22.15 0.83
N LEU A 139 -13.21 -21.96 1.39
CA LEU A 139 -13.40 -21.39 2.72
C LEU A 139 -13.59 -22.51 3.74
N VAL A 140 -13.46 -22.17 5.02
CA VAL A 140 -13.78 -23.07 6.13
C VAL A 140 -14.95 -22.55 6.96
N ASP A 141 -15.63 -23.44 7.68
CA ASP A 141 -16.63 -23.08 8.68
C ASP A 141 -16.00 -22.68 10.03
N GLU A 142 -16.83 -22.38 11.03
CA GLU A 142 -16.38 -21.97 12.38
C GLU A 142 -15.55 -23.06 13.09
N GLU A 143 -15.75 -24.31 12.71
CA GLU A 143 -15.00 -25.47 13.19
C GLU A 143 -13.72 -25.76 12.40
N GLY A 144 -13.45 -24.99 11.33
CA GLY A 144 -12.29 -25.18 10.46
C GLY A 144 -12.47 -26.29 9.41
N THR A 145 -13.70 -26.68 9.11
CA THR A 145 -14.01 -27.69 8.09
C THR A 145 -14.15 -27.04 6.71
N PRO A 146 -13.52 -27.57 5.65
CA PRO A 146 -13.69 -27.07 4.30
C PRO A 146 -15.16 -27.05 3.86
N VAL A 147 -15.59 -25.91 3.30
CA VAL A 147 -16.92 -25.70 2.74
C VAL A 147 -16.85 -25.86 1.23
N GLU A 148 -17.77 -26.64 0.66
CA GLU A 148 -17.88 -26.80 -0.79
C GLU A 148 -18.58 -25.57 -1.40
N VAL A 149 -18.25 -25.24 -2.66
CA VAL A 149 -18.82 -24.06 -3.34
C VAL A 149 -20.35 -24.08 -3.40
N ASN A 150 -20.96 -25.26 -3.46
CA ASN A 150 -22.43 -25.40 -3.49
C ASN A 150 -23.08 -25.17 -2.11
N ASP A 151 -22.29 -25.26 -1.05
CA ASP A 151 -22.72 -25.10 0.34
C ASP A 151 -22.34 -23.72 0.89
N LEU A 152 -21.77 -22.81 0.08
CA LEU A 152 -21.46 -21.42 0.46
C LEU A 152 -22.63 -20.69 1.13
N GLY A 153 -23.87 -21.02 0.77
CA GLY A 153 -25.07 -20.44 1.39
C GLY A 153 -25.31 -20.87 2.84
N SER A 154 -24.53 -21.80 3.39
CA SER A 154 -24.56 -22.15 4.82
C SER A 154 -23.74 -21.20 5.67
N LEU A 155 -22.80 -20.46 5.08
CA LEU A 155 -22.01 -19.45 5.77
C LEU A 155 -22.82 -18.16 5.91
N THR A 156 -22.65 -17.48 7.04
CA THR A 156 -23.25 -16.17 7.27
C THR A 156 -22.21 -15.11 6.94
N PHE A 157 -22.46 -14.29 5.92
CA PHE A 157 -21.56 -13.20 5.53
C PHE A 157 -21.99 -11.87 6.17
N PHE A 158 -21.07 -10.91 6.31
CA PHE A 158 -21.37 -9.61 6.95
C PHE A 158 -22.31 -8.70 6.13
N ASP A 159 -22.85 -9.19 5.00
CA ASP A 159 -23.87 -8.53 4.19
C ASP A 159 -23.53 -7.06 3.84
N THR A 160 -22.38 -6.91 3.18
CA THR A 160 -21.90 -5.73 2.43
C THR A 160 -21.61 -4.46 3.24
N GLY A 161 -20.36 -4.00 3.17
CA GLY A 161 -19.96 -2.70 3.71
C GLY A 161 -19.02 -1.93 2.78
N VAL A 162 -18.44 -0.85 3.27
CA VAL A 162 -17.64 0.08 2.46
C VAL A 162 -16.25 0.16 3.06
N PHE A 163 -15.22 -0.23 2.30
CA PHE A 163 -13.83 0.11 2.62
C PHE A 163 -13.65 1.63 2.45
N LEU A 164 -13.83 2.34 3.57
CA LEU A 164 -13.54 3.77 3.63
C LEU A 164 -12.02 3.99 3.68
N PRO A 165 -11.49 5.15 3.24
CA PRO A 165 -10.05 5.38 3.18
C PRO A 165 -9.28 5.21 4.50
N HIS A 166 -9.93 5.41 5.65
CA HIS A 166 -9.31 5.17 6.96
C HIS A 166 -9.27 3.70 7.39
N ILE A 167 -9.99 2.83 6.68
CA ILE A 167 -9.92 1.38 6.84
C ILE A 167 -8.78 0.91 5.92
N ASN A 168 -7.74 0.31 6.50
CA ASN A 168 -6.51 -0.06 5.81
C ASN A 168 -6.06 -1.48 6.19
N GLU A 169 -4.89 -1.88 5.68
CA GLU A 169 -4.35 -3.23 5.88
C GLU A 169 -4.04 -3.58 7.35
N GLU A 170 -3.98 -2.59 8.24
CA GLU A 170 -3.67 -2.77 9.66
C GLU A 170 -4.92 -2.88 10.55
N ASN A 171 -6.06 -2.32 10.13
CA ASN A 171 -7.25 -2.16 10.99
C ASN A 171 -8.57 -2.75 10.42
N PHE A 172 -8.56 -3.30 9.21
CA PHE A 172 -9.79 -3.81 8.57
C PHE A 172 -10.42 -5.03 9.26
N THR A 173 -9.70 -5.65 10.21
CA THR A 173 -10.15 -6.80 11.01
C THR A 173 -10.69 -6.40 12.38
N GLU A 174 -10.63 -5.12 12.74
CA GLU A 174 -11.19 -4.62 14.01
C GLU A 174 -12.72 -4.73 14.00
N GLU A 175 -13.34 -5.04 15.15
CA GLU A 175 -14.79 -5.20 15.29
C GLU A 175 -15.59 -3.97 14.77
N THR A 176 -15.02 -2.77 14.83
CA THR A 176 -15.64 -1.52 14.35
C THR A 176 -15.62 -1.39 12.82
N HIS A 177 -14.76 -2.14 12.15
CA HIS A 177 -14.53 -2.11 10.70
C HIS A 177 -14.75 -3.48 10.06
N GLU A 178 -15.33 -4.43 10.79
CA GLU A 178 -15.42 -5.83 10.36
C GLU A 178 -16.30 -5.95 9.11
N LEU A 179 -15.65 -6.17 7.97
CA LEU A 179 -16.29 -6.32 6.66
C LEU A 179 -16.24 -7.77 6.15
N VAL A 180 -15.46 -8.63 6.82
CA VAL A 180 -15.08 -9.97 6.36
C VAL A 180 -14.90 -10.89 7.55
N HIS A 181 -15.45 -12.10 7.47
CA HIS A 181 -15.26 -13.15 8.46
C HIS A 181 -13.89 -13.81 8.27
N ILE A 182 -12.82 -13.21 8.80
CA ILE A 182 -11.44 -13.70 8.62
C ILE A 182 -11.27 -15.17 8.99
N ALA A 183 -12.04 -15.67 9.97
CA ALA A 183 -12.06 -17.07 10.36
C ALA A 183 -12.35 -18.03 9.19
N TYR A 184 -13.18 -17.63 8.22
CA TYR A 184 -13.52 -18.45 7.05
C TYR A 184 -12.37 -18.55 6.03
N TYR A 185 -11.38 -17.65 6.09
CA TYR A 185 -10.29 -17.54 5.11
C TYR A 185 -8.97 -18.11 5.62
N THR A 186 -8.93 -18.78 6.78
CA THR A 186 -7.68 -19.29 7.39
C THR A 186 -6.89 -20.22 6.46
N ASP A 187 -7.57 -21.17 5.81
CA ASP A 187 -6.95 -22.05 4.80
C ASP A 187 -6.53 -21.24 3.56
N TYR A 188 -7.40 -20.37 3.05
CA TYR A 188 -7.10 -19.52 1.88
C TYR A 188 -5.85 -18.65 2.10
N LEU A 189 -5.70 -18.06 3.29
CA LEU A 189 -4.55 -17.24 3.64
C LEU A 189 -3.24 -18.03 3.53
N THR A 190 -3.26 -19.30 3.93
CA THR A 190 -2.10 -20.20 3.84
C THR A 190 -1.90 -20.64 2.39
N ASP A 191 -2.92 -21.22 1.77
CA ASP A 191 -2.81 -21.82 0.43
C ASP A 191 -2.48 -20.81 -0.67
N ALA A 192 -2.98 -19.58 -0.57
CA ALA A 192 -2.81 -18.57 -1.60
C ALA A 192 -1.55 -17.71 -1.42
N PHE A 193 -1.09 -17.48 -0.19
CA PHE A 193 -0.08 -16.45 0.10
C PHE A 193 1.19 -16.96 0.79
N LEU A 194 1.20 -18.16 1.35
CA LEU A 194 2.33 -18.66 2.14
C LEU A 194 3.64 -18.66 1.32
N ASP A 195 3.62 -19.32 0.17
CA ASP A 195 4.82 -19.50 -0.65
C ASP A 195 5.41 -18.17 -1.11
N GLU A 196 4.54 -17.24 -1.55
CA GLU A 196 4.95 -15.90 -1.95
C GLU A 196 5.56 -15.13 -0.78
N THR A 197 4.92 -15.19 0.39
CA THR A 197 5.36 -14.48 1.59
C THR A 197 6.71 -14.99 2.07
N TYR A 198 6.93 -16.30 2.08
CA TYR A 198 8.22 -16.89 2.42
C TYR A 198 9.35 -16.46 1.47
N ARG A 199 9.05 -16.37 0.16
CA ARG A 199 10.02 -15.85 -0.82
C ARG A 199 10.33 -14.37 -0.59
N GLU A 200 9.34 -13.56 -0.24
CA GLU A 200 9.56 -12.14 0.12
C GLU A 200 10.44 -12.01 1.36
N LEU A 201 10.16 -12.78 2.42
CA LEU A 201 10.96 -12.79 3.65
C LEU A 201 12.40 -13.24 3.40
N LEU A 202 12.60 -14.18 2.47
CA LEU A 202 13.94 -14.60 2.07
C LEU A 202 14.73 -13.42 1.44
N VAL A 203 14.09 -12.63 0.58
CA VAL A 203 14.71 -11.43 0.00
C VAL A 203 15.02 -10.39 1.09
N GLU A 204 14.12 -10.20 2.03
CA GLU A 204 14.31 -9.28 3.17
C GLU A 204 15.50 -9.71 4.06
N ASP A 205 15.63 -11.01 4.37
CA ASP A 205 16.76 -11.58 5.13
C ASP A 205 18.10 -11.34 4.43
N TYR A 206 18.17 -11.52 3.11
CA TYR A 206 19.36 -11.18 2.32
C TYR A 206 19.73 -9.70 2.45
N LEU A 207 18.75 -8.79 2.38
CA LEU A 207 19.01 -7.36 2.48
C LEU A 207 19.51 -6.96 3.87
N LEU A 208 18.98 -7.58 4.92
CA LEU A 208 19.41 -7.36 6.30
C LEU A 208 20.82 -7.92 6.55
N SER A 209 21.11 -9.13 6.11
CA SER A 209 22.37 -9.82 6.38
C SER A 209 23.53 -9.33 5.50
N GLU A 210 23.29 -9.16 4.19
CA GLU A 210 24.35 -8.87 3.20
C GLU A 210 24.41 -7.39 2.80
N GLN A 211 23.32 -6.63 2.97
CA GLN A 211 23.22 -5.25 2.46
C GLN A 211 22.84 -4.20 3.52
N SER A 212 22.93 -4.51 4.81
CA SER A 212 22.58 -3.60 5.92
C SER A 212 23.20 -2.20 5.81
N ALA A 213 24.46 -2.10 5.38
CA ALA A 213 25.17 -0.82 5.21
C ALA A 213 24.59 0.06 4.09
N THR A 214 23.67 -0.44 3.27
CA THR A 214 23.02 0.31 2.18
C THR A 214 21.66 0.86 2.57
N LEU A 215 21.02 0.36 3.63
CA LEU A 215 19.66 0.73 4.02
C LEU A 215 19.47 2.25 4.15
N GLY A 216 20.37 2.92 4.87
CA GLY A 216 20.32 4.37 5.05
C GLY A 216 20.58 5.21 3.78
N ARG A 217 21.13 4.61 2.71
CA ARG A 217 21.40 5.28 1.43
C ARG A 217 20.19 5.29 0.50
N ASN A 218 19.14 4.55 0.83
CA ASN A 218 17.91 4.50 0.04
C ASN A 218 16.92 5.62 0.38
N TYR A 219 17.21 6.39 1.43
CA TYR A 219 16.41 7.53 1.88
C TYR A 219 14.93 7.17 2.08
N ALA A 220 14.65 6.07 2.78
CA ALA A 220 13.29 5.68 3.10
C ALA A 220 12.58 6.77 3.92
N ARG A 221 11.28 6.95 3.65
CA ARG A 221 10.43 7.95 4.27
C ARG A 221 9.10 7.29 4.63
N LYS A 222 8.63 7.50 5.86
CA LYS A 222 7.23 7.29 6.22
C LYS A 222 6.55 8.64 6.17
N VAL A 223 5.52 8.77 5.34
CA VAL A 223 4.80 10.05 5.17
C VAL A 223 3.32 9.80 5.17
N THR A 224 2.59 10.76 5.72
CA THR A 224 1.14 10.88 5.58
C THR A 224 0.85 12.22 4.94
N TYR A 225 0.09 12.24 3.85
CA TYR A 225 -0.25 13.48 3.17
C TYR A 225 -1.67 13.49 2.63
N VAL A 226 -2.25 14.67 2.66
CA VAL A 226 -3.54 14.95 2.05
C VAL A 226 -3.35 15.76 0.77
N SER A 227 -4.12 15.42 -0.27
CA SER A 227 -4.13 16.17 -1.54
C SER A 227 -5.55 16.40 -2.01
N ILE A 228 -5.92 17.67 -2.19
CA ILE A 228 -7.26 18.04 -2.67
C ILE A 228 -7.12 19.05 -3.79
N ASN A 229 -7.68 18.70 -4.95
CA ASN A 229 -7.77 19.59 -6.10
C ASN A 229 -8.82 20.68 -5.85
N GLU A 230 -8.54 21.89 -6.31
CA GLU A 230 -9.51 22.96 -6.45
C GLU A 230 -10.75 22.46 -7.19
N ASN A 231 -11.88 22.97 -6.74
CA ASN A 231 -13.16 22.65 -7.32
C ASN A 231 -13.56 23.71 -8.34
N SER A 232 -13.92 23.30 -9.56
CA SER A 232 -14.28 24.26 -10.61
C SER A 232 -15.59 25.00 -10.36
N ARG A 233 -16.53 24.41 -9.61
CA ARG A 233 -17.79 25.03 -9.17
C ARG A 233 -17.57 25.96 -7.99
N TYR A 234 -16.66 25.61 -7.09
CA TYR A 234 -16.33 26.37 -5.88
C TYR A 234 -14.81 26.58 -5.72
N PRO A 235 -14.17 27.47 -6.53
CA PRO A 235 -12.71 27.57 -6.59
C PRO A 235 -12.02 27.86 -5.26
N ASP A 236 -12.66 28.66 -4.39
CA ASP A 236 -12.10 29.04 -3.09
C ASP A 236 -12.41 28.06 -1.95
N ALA A 237 -13.30 27.07 -2.16
CA ALA A 237 -13.80 26.21 -1.09
C ALA A 237 -12.69 25.39 -0.42
N VAL A 238 -11.84 24.76 -1.23
CA VAL A 238 -10.72 23.95 -0.76
C VAL A 238 -9.74 24.79 0.05
N ARG A 239 -9.37 25.97 -0.46
CA ARG A 239 -8.47 26.90 0.24
C ARG A 239 -9.03 27.32 1.61
N ARG A 240 -10.32 27.65 1.70
CA ARG A 240 -10.95 28.01 2.97
C ARG A 240 -10.91 26.83 3.95
N LEU A 241 -11.21 25.62 3.48
CA LEU A 241 -11.19 24.42 4.31
C LEU A 241 -9.79 24.12 4.86
N PHE A 242 -8.75 24.16 4.02
CA PHE A 242 -7.35 23.98 4.47
C PHE A 242 -6.96 25.02 5.52
N ASN A 243 -7.30 26.29 5.31
CA ASN A 243 -6.95 27.34 6.27
C ASN A 243 -7.59 27.09 7.65
N VAL A 244 -8.89 26.76 7.68
CA VAL A 244 -9.60 26.45 8.93
C VAL A 244 -9.04 25.20 9.58
N PHE A 245 -8.78 24.14 8.81
CA PHE A 245 -8.16 22.93 9.34
C PHE A 245 -6.78 23.20 9.95
N ILE A 246 -5.94 23.98 9.29
CA ILE A 246 -4.62 24.35 9.82
C ILE A 246 -4.77 25.12 11.14
N ASP A 247 -5.67 26.10 11.18
CA ASP A 247 -5.84 26.94 12.35
C ASP A 247 -6.40 26.16 13.55
N ASP A 248 -7.38 25.28 13.33
CA ASP A 248 -8.06 24.54 14.41
C ASP A 248 -7.31 23.25 14.81
N ASN A 249 -6.84 22.47 13.84
CA ASN A 249 -6.37 21.09 14.08
C ASN A 249 -4.85 20.96 14.13
N ILE A 250 -4.10 21.93 13.59
CA ILE A 250 -2.63 21.92 13.61
C ILE A 250 -2.10 22.97 14.59
N LEU A 251 -2.48 24.25 14.40
CA LEU A 251 -1.94 25.36 15.19
C LEU A 251 -2.70 25.60 16.50
N GLY A 252 -3.99 25.27 16.54
CA GLY A 252 -4.87 25.45 17.70
C GLY A 252 -5.07 24.20 18.56
N ASN A 253 -4.52 23.06 18.15
CA ASN A 253 -4.61 21.78 18.85
C ASN A 253 -3.34 21.53 19.67
N GLU A 254 -3.42 20.74 20.75
CA GLU A 254 -2.26 20.32 21.55
C GLU A 254 -1.74 18.92 21.17
N GLY A 255 -2.40 18.25 20.22
CA GLY A 255 -2.05 16.89 19.76
C GLY A 255 -1.68 16.78 18.27
N PRO A 256 -1.27 15.58 17.81
CA PRO A 256 -0.98 15.33 16.41
C PRO A 256 -2.24 15.50 15.57
N ALA A 257 -2.12 16.16 14.41
CA ALA A 257 -3.26 16.43 13.54
C ALA A 257 -3.58 15.21 12.68
N ASN A 258 -4.84 14.77 12.68
CA ASN A 258 -5.31 13.75 11.76
C ASN A 258 -5.75 14.38 10.43
N LEU A 259 -4.99 14.13 9.35
CA LEU A 259 -5.31 14.68 8.03
C LEU A 259 -6.60 14.08 7.43
N GLU A 260 -7.05 12.93 7.91
CA GLU A 260 -8.27 12.30 7.42
C GLU A 260 -9.53 13.09 7.79
N ILE A 261 -9.50 13.88 8.86
CA ILE A 261 -10.57 14.82 9.20
C ILE A 261 -10.77 15.84 8.07
N LEU A 262 -9.68 16.37 7.49
CA LEU A 262 -9.74 17.30 6.36
C LEU A 262 -10.32 16.62 5.10
N ALA A 263 -9.86 15.40 4.81
CA ALA A 263 -10.36 14.61 3.68
C ALA A 263 -11.84 14.26 3.83
N SER A 264 -12.26 13.83 5.03
CA SER A 264 -13.63 13.45 5.36
C SER A 264 -14.57 14.64 5.28
N ALA A 265 -14.17 15.79 5.83
CA ALA A 265 -14.89 17.05 5.66
C ALA A 265 -15.10 17.38 4.17
N TRP A 266 -14.05 17.28 3.34
CA TRP A 266 -14.18 17.57 1.91
C TRP A 266 -15.07 16.59 1.13
N ARG A 267 -15.07 15.31 1.51
CA ARG A 267 -16.06 14.34 0.99
C ARG A 267 -17.47 14.77 1.36
N GLY A 268 -17.68 15.21 2.61
CA GLY A 268 -18.92 15.86 3.06
C GLY A 268 -20.07 14.93 3.40
N ILE A 269 -19.81 13.62 3.54
CA ILE A 269 -20.81 12.59 3.92
C ILE A 269 -20.84 12.53 5.45
N LYS A 270 -21.90 13.06 6.06
CA LYS A 270 -22.01 13.22 7.52
C LYS A 270 -21.92 11.91 8.28
N GLU A 271 -22.46 10.85 7.69
CA GLU A 271 -22.46 9.50 8.26
C GLU A 271 -21.05 8.93 8.41
N ASN A 272 -20.07 9.50 7.70
CA ASN A 272 -18.67 9.09 7.74
C ASN A 272 -17.79 10.04 8.58
N PHE A 273 -18.38 11.02 9.28
CA PHE A 273 -17.61 11.93 10.14
C PHE A 273 -17.30 11.27 11.48
N ASN A 274 -16.06 11.38 11.91
CA ASN A 274 -15.56 10.69 13.11
C ASN A 274 -15.09 11.65 14.21
N ASP A 275 -14.98 12.96 13.92
CA ASP A 275 -14.47 13.96 14.85
C ASP A 275 -15.12 15.35 14.59
N ASN A 276 -14.32 16.38 14.27
CA ASN A 276 -14.76 17.77 14.19
C ASN A 276 -15.06 18.26 12.75
N GLU A 277 -15.25 17.36 11.79
CA GLU A 277 -15.46 17.67 10.37
C GLU A 277 -16.63 18.64 10.15
N ALA A 278 -17.75 18.45 10.85
CA ALA A 278 -18.92 19.33 10.73
C ALA A 278 -18.60 20.78 11.15
N SER A 279 -17.81 20.94 12.23
CA SER A 279 -17.35 22.25 12.71
C SER A 279 -16.40 22.92 11.71
N LEU A 280 -15.48 22.13 11.12
CA LEU A 280 -14.58 22.62 10.08
C LEU A 280 -15.35 23.15 8.86
N LEU A 281 -16.34 22.37 8.37
CA LEU A 281 -17.17 22.78 7.24
C LEU A 281 -17.94 24.07 7.54
N GLN A 282 -18.49 24.21 8.75
CA GLN A 282 -19.21 25.40 9.17
C GLN A 282 -18.28 26.62 9.19
N LYS A 283 -17.13 26.53 9.86
CA LYS A 283 -16.14 27.63 9.95
C LYS A 283 -15.55 28.00 8.59
N ALA A 284 -15.39 27.03 7.69
CA ALA A 284 -14.93 27.26 6.32
C ALA A 284 -16.01 27.89 5.41
N GLY A 285 -17.25 28.04 5.91
CA GLY A 285 -18.39 28.54 5.14
C GLY A 285 -18.74 27.61 3.98
N LEU A 286 -18.59 26.29 4.19
CA LEU A 286 -18.94 25.25 3.23
C LEU A 286 -20.29 24.62 3.52
N ILE A 287 -20.89 24.96 4.66
CA ILE A 287 -22.30 24.74 4.96
C ILE A 287 -23.00 26.07 4.76
N ILE A 288 -24.00 26.11 3.89
CA ILE A 288 -24.92 27.26 3.84
C ILE A 288 -25.94 27.02 4.95
N GLN A 289 -25.97 27.90 5.96
CA GLN A 289 -26.98 27.85 7.01
C GLN A 289 -28.29 28.49 6.54
N GLU A 290 -29.41 27.89 6.98
CA GLU A 290 -30.82 28.24 6.73
C GLU A 290 -31.28 29.64 7.20
N ASP A 291 -30.39 30.54 7.64
CA ASP A 291 -30.76 31.78 8.33
C ASP A 291 -31.36 32.89 7.43
N ASP A 292 -31.77 32.58 6.19
CA ASP A 292 -32.61 33.45 5.37
C ASP A 292 -34.07 32.91 5.32
N PRO A 293 -35.03 33.56 6.00
CA PRO A 293 -36.44 33.15 6.00
C PRO A 293 -37.15 33.32 4.64
N ASN A 294 -36.48 33.80 3.59
CA ASN A 294 -36.99 33.85 2.22
C ASN A 294 -36.41 32.77 1.29
N THR A 295 -35.47 31.96 1.74
CA THR A 295 -35.01 30.78 0.97
C THR A 295 -35.90 29.58 1.29
N PRO A 296 -36.48 28.91 0.28
CA PRO A 296 -37.29 27.71 0.50
C PRO A 296 -36.44 26.60 1.11
N ASP A 297 -37.00 25.82 2.05
CA ASP A 297 -36.39 24.64 2.69
C ASP A 297 -35.54 23.85 1.67
N VAL A 298 -34.22 23.92 1.82
CA VAL A 298 -33.29 23.13 1.01
C VAL A 298 -32.88 21.92 1.84
N ASP A 299 -33.71 20.87 1.79
CA ASP A 299 -33.38 19.54 2.33
C ASP A 299 -31.93 19.16 1.97
N GLU A 300 -31.08 19.00 2.97
CA GLU A 300 -29.74 18.34 2.98
C GLU A 300 -28.70 18.79 1.91
N GLY A 301 -28.99 19.76 1.06
CA GLY A 301 -28.34 19.93 -0.26
C GLY A 301 -27.32 21.06 -0.43
N GLU A 302 -26.93 21.78 0.61
CA GLU A 302 -26.09 22.99 0.46
C GLU A 302 -24.67 22.88 1.03
N TYR A 303 -24.01 21.76 0.76
CA TYR A 303 -22.58 21.60 1.03
C TYR A 303 -21.75 21.98 -0.20
N GLN A 304 -20.77 22.89 -0.06
CA GLN A 304 -19.74 23.12 -1.09
C GLN A 304 -18.65 22.05 -0.98
N THR A 305 -19.05 20.78 -1.10
CA THR A 305 -18.24 19.55 -0.95
C THR A 305 -18.51 18.59 -2.10
N LEU A 306 -17.77 17.48 -2.17
CA LEU A 306 -18.01 16.45 -3.20
C LEU A 306 -19.42 15.85 -3.10
N TYR A 307 -19.88 15.54 -1.89
CA TYR A 307 -21.22 15.02 -1.66
C TYR A 307 -22.30 16.06 -1.98
N GLY A 308 -22.11 17.32 -1.56
CA GLY A 308 -23.08 18.38 -1.85
C GLY A 308 -23.24 18.68 -3.34
N GLU A 309 -22.18 18.50 -4.14
CA GLU A 309 -22.30 18.57 -5.61
C GLU A 309 -23.19 17.49 -6.19
N ILE A 310 -23.07 16.26 -5.69
CA ILE A 310 -23.89 15.14 -6.12
C ILE A 310 -25.36 15.43 -5.79
N LEU A 311 -25.65 15.90 -4.58
CA LEU A 311 -27.01 16.26 -4.17
C LEU A 311 -27.57 17.44 -4.99
N SER A 312 -26.75 18.47 -5.22
CA SER A 312 -27.13 19.62 -6.04
C SER A 312 -27.47 19.21 -7.48
N ASP A 313 -26.73 18.27 -8.05
CA ASP A 313 -27.03 17.74 -9.38
C ASP A 313 -28.27 16.85 -9.35
N PHE A 314 -28.37 15.93 -8.39
CA PHE A 314 -29.53 15.05 -8.26
C PHE A 314 -30.84 15.83 -8.10
N ASN A 315 -30.82 16.93 -7.34
CA ASN A 315 -31.96 17.82 -7.15
C ASN A 315 -32.46 18.51 -8.44
N LYS A 316 -31.68 18.49 -9.53
CA LYS A 316 -32.11 18.97 -10.86
C LYS A 316 -32.91 17.93 -11.64
N ILE A 317 -32.97 16.68 -11.17
CA ILE A 317 -33.83 15.63 -11.71
C ILE A 317 -35.23 15.84 -11.14
N LYS A 318 -36.21 16.06 -12.01
CA LYS A 318 -37.61 16.37 -11.63
C LYS A 318 -38.57 15.38 -12.27
N ASP A 319 -39.71 15.14 -11.61
CA ASP A 319 -40.77 14.28 -12.15
C ASP A 319 -41.34 14.81 -13.48
N ASP A 320 -41.43 16.13 -13.64
CA ASP A 320 -41.84 16.75 -14.91
C ASP A 320 -40.68 16.73 -15.93
N PRO A 321 -40.83 16.01 -17.06
CA PRO A 321 -39.80 15.95 -18.10
C PRO A 321 -39.46 17.29 -18.74
N LYS A 322 -40.27 18.34 -18.57
CA LYS A 322 -40.02 19.69 -19.10
C LYS A 322 -39.12 20.54 -18.21
N THR A 323 -39.00 20.19 -16.93
CA THR A 323 -38.22 20.94 -15.94
C THR A 323 -37.00 20.16 -15.44
N THR A 324 -36.91 18.87 -15.74
CA THR A 324 -35.75 18.03 -15.43
C THR A 324 -34.55 18.39 -16.32
N ASP A 325 -33.34 18.38 -15.75
CA ASP A 325 -32.11 18.41 -16.54
C ASP A 325 -31.82 17.01 -17.11
N LYS A 326 -32.12 16.82 -18.40
CA LYS A 326 -31.93 15.54 -19.09
C LYS A 326 -30.48 15.07 -19.16
N THR A 327 -29.51 15.98 -19.14
CA THR A 327 -28.09 15.59 -19.17
C THR A 327 -27.70 14.96 -17.84
N ILE A 328 -28.13 15.57 -16.75
CA ILE A 328 -27.89 15.07 -15.40
C ILE A 328 -28.68 13.79 -15.14
N GLU A 329 -29.97 13.76 -15.50
CA GLU A 329 -30.78 12.54 -15.40
C GLU A 329 -30.12 11.35 -16.11
N ASN A 330 -29.56 11.56 -17.31
CA ASN A 330 -28.85 10.51 -18.03
C ASN A 330 -27.56 10.06 -17.34
N ASP A 331 -26.83 10.96 -16.69
CA ASP A 331 -25.62 10.65 -15.92
C ASP A 331 -25.93 9.79 -14.67
N PHE A 332 -27.03 10.06 -13.97
CA PHE A 332 -27.46 9.22 -12.83
C PHE A 332 -28.08 7.89 -13.28
N THR A 333 -28.93 7.91 -14.30
CA THR A 333 -29.64 6.71 -14.79
C THR A 333 -28.82 5.82 -15.72
N ASN A 334 -27.60 6.24 -16.08
CA ASN A 334 -26.79 5.63 -17.15
C ASN A 334 -27.63 5.46 -18.44
N ASN A 335 -28.15 6.58 -18.94
CA ASN A 335 -29.06 6.65 -20.10
C ASN A 335 -30.31 5.75 -19.95
N GLY A 336 -30.92 5.75 -18.77
CA GLY A 336 -32.14 4.98 -18.49
C GLY A 336 -31.94 3.49 -18.21
N THR A 337 -30.69 3.02 -18.06
CA THR A 337 -30.38 1.61 -17.72
C THR A 337 -30.77 1.26 -16.28
N ARG A 338 -30.84 2.25 -15.39
CA ARG A 338 -31.20 2.10 -13.96
C ARG A 338 -32.00 3.29 -13.43
N PRO A 339 -32.72 3.14 -12.30
CA PRO A 339 -33.32 4.26 -11.60
C PRO A 339 -32.30 5.32 -11.16
N ALA A 340 -32.69 6.59 -11.12
CA ALA A 340 -31.80 7.69 -10.73
C ALA A 340 -31.28 7.54 -9.29
N VAL A 341 -32.12 7.05 -8.38
CA VAL A 341 -31.76 6.81 -6.96
C VAL A 341 -30.61 5.82 -6.82
N GLN A 342 -30.59 4.75 -7.62
CA GLN A 342 -29.44 3.82 -7.63
C GLN A 342 -28.17 4.51 -8.15
N GLY A 343 -28.30 5.39 -9.15
CA GLY A 343 -27.18 6.21 -9.61
C GLY A 343 -26.65 7.19 -8.56
N LEU A 344 -27.53 7.69 -7.69
CA LEU A 344 -27.15 8.53 -6.55
C LEU A 344 -26.32 7.71 -5.56
N GLU A 345 -26.83 6.55 -5.13
CA GLU A 345 -26.13 5.64 -4.23
C GLU A 345 -24.71 5.31 -4.73
N GLU A 346 -24.57 4.92 -6.01
CA GLU A 346 -23.26 4.63 -6.61
C GLU A 346 -22.29 5.81 -6.54
N LYS A 347 -22.76 7.02 -6.89
CA LYS A 347 -21.93 8.23 -6.87
C LYS A 347 -21.51 8.61 -5.45
N VAL A 348 -22.43 8.51 -4.48
CA VAL A 348 -22.14 8.75 -3.06
C VAL A 348 -21.11 7.74 -2.54
N ARG A 349 -21.26 6.46 -2.88
CA ARG A 349 -20.28 5.42 -2.52
C ARG A 349 -18.92 5.66 -3.16
N LYS A 350 -18.87 6.08 -4.42
CA LYS A 350 -17.62 6.45 -5.08
C LYS A 350 -16.91 7.62 -4.38
N VAL A 351 -17.66 8.64 -3.94
CA VAL A 351 -17.09 9.73 -3.13
C VAL A 351 -16.61 9.23 -1.77
N ALA A 352 -17.39 8.38 -1.09
CA ALA A 352 -17.01 7.79 0.19
C ALA A 352 -15.67 7.03 0.12
N LYS A 353 -15.44 6.28 -0.97
CA LYS A 353 -14.20 5.52 -1.24
C LYS A 353 -13.06 6.37 -1.81
N THR A 354 -13.28 7.65 -2.08
CA THR A 354 -12.21 8.50 -2.65
C THR A 354 -11.15 8.75 -1.58
N ASP A 355 -10.00 8.13 -1.77
CA ASP A 355 -8.82 8.34 -0.94
C ASP A 355 -8.13 9.67 -1.30
N LEU A 356 -8.17 10.59 -0.33
CA LEU A 356 -7.54 11.90 -0.39
C LEU A 356 -6.34 11.99 0.57
N THR A 357 -6.15 11.00 1.45
CA THR A 357 -5.13 10.95 2.49
C THR A 357 -4.30 9.70 2.29
N LYS A 358 -3.07 9.88 1.79
CA LYS A 358 -2.16 8.78 1.52
C LYS A 358 -1.11 8.69 2.60
N ASP A 359 -0.96 7.51 3.17
CA ASP A 359 0.05 7.21 4.18
C ASP A 359 0.99 6.07 3.74
N GLY A 360 2.02 5.84 4.54
CA GLY A 360 2.91 4.70 4.43
C GLY A 360 4.34 5.03 3.99
N TRP A 361 5.08 3.96 3.71
CA TRP A 361 6.51 4.02 3.45
C TRP A 361 6.86 4.09 1.98
N ALA A 362 7.87 4.91 1.66
CA ALA A 362 8.39 5.07 0.31
C ALA A 362 9.92 5.20 0.31
N ILE A 363 10.53 4.75 -0.79
CA ILE A 363 11.95 4.93 -1.06
C ILE A 363 12.14 5.89 -2.25
N LYS A 364 13.31 6.53 -2.33
CA LYS A 364 13.57 7.58 -3.33
C LYS A 364 13.33 7.13 -4.79
N ASN A 365 13.55 5.85 -5.08
CA ASN A 365 13.33 5.27 -6.40
C ASN A 365 12.10 4.33 -6.47
N GLY A 366 11.16 4.45 -5.53
CA GLY A 366 10.00 3.57 -5.44
C GLY A 366 8.94 4.12 -4.49
N GLY A 367 8.06 4.98 -5.00
CA GLY A 367 6.93 5.54 -4.24
C GLY A 367 6.77 7.06 -4.39
N LEU A 368 5.64 7.55 -3.84
CA LEU A 368 5.21 8.95 -3.85
C LEU A 368 5.18 9.59 -5.25
N THR A 369 4.89 8.80 -6.28
CA THR A 369 4.88 9.24 -7.68
C THR A 369 3.73 10.16 -8.02
N GLU A 370 2.69 10.18 -7.17
CA GLU A 370 1.54 11.07 -7.30
C GLU A 370 1.82 12.48 -6.76
N LEU A 371 2.82 12.63 -5.89
CA LEU A 371 3.23 13.96 -5.43
C LEU A 371 3.91 14.74 -6.56
N PRO A 372 3.62 16.05 -6.70
CA PRO A 372 4.39 16.92 -7.58
C PRO A 372 5.89 16.80 -7.30
N GLU A 373 6.71 16.76 -8.36
CA GLU A 373 8.16 16.50 -8.25
C GLU A 373 8.87 17.46 -7.29
N LYS A 374 8.42 18.71 -7.18
CA LYS A 374 8.98 19.68 -6.22
C LYS A 374 8.75 19.26 -4.77
N ILE A 375 7.58 18.72 -4.44
CA ILE A 375 7.24 18.21 -3.11
C ILE A 375 8.02 16.91 -2.87
N ARG A 376 7.98 15.99 -3.83
CA ARG A 376 8.69 14.71 -3.76
C ARG A 376 10.20 14.87 -3.54
N THR A 377 10.86 15.72 -4.32
CA THR A 377 12.28 16.05 -4.15
C THR A 377 12.56 16.69 -2.78
N ARG A 378 11.62 17.45 -2.22
CA ARG A 378 11.74 18.04 -0.88
C ARG A 378 11.64 16.94 0.20
N VAL A 379 10.67 16.04 0.12
CA VAL A 379 10.50 14.87 1.03
C VAL A 379 11.79 14.02 1.09
N PHE A 380 12.32 13.63 -0.07
CA PHE A 380 13.54 12.80 -0.15
C PHE A 380 14.84 13.57 0.05
N ASN A 381 14.79 14.86 0.39
CA ASN A 381 16.01 15.62 0.66
C ASN A 381 16.67 15.15 1.96
N ILE A 382 18.01 15.23 2.01
CA ILE A 382 18.77 14.96 3.24
C ILE A 382 18.42 15.97 4.34
N GLY A 383 18.07 17.21 3.98
CA GLY A 383 17.66 18.25 4.93
C GLY A 383 16.41 17.87 5.73
N THR A 384 15.47 17.15 5.12
CA THR A 384 14.28 16.60 5.77
C THR A 384 14.68 15.57 6.83
N SER A 385 15.54 14.62 6.47
CA SER A 385 16.05 13.60 7.39
C SER A 385 16.95 14.17 8.50
N ASN A 386 17.62 15.28 8.23
CA ASN A 386 18.38 16.03 9.24
C ASN A 386 17.49 16.85 10.18
N GLY A 387 16.18 16.92 9.93
CA GLY A 387 15.23 17.64 10.76
C GLY A 387 14.29 16.74 11.54
N VAL A 388 13.78 15.67 10.93
CA VAL A 388 12.95 14.67 11.64
C VAL A 388 13.76 14.05 12.78
N ASP A 389 13.16 13.97 13.97
CA ASP A 389 13.73 13.62 15.29
C ASP A 389 14.69 14.65 15.91
N LEU A 390 14.97 15.77 15.24
CA LEU A 390 15.98 16.75 15.68
C LEU A 390 15.44 18.18 15.81
N VAL A 391 14.44 18.55 15.01
CA VAL A 391 13.76 19.83 15.13
C VAL A 391 12.89 19.79 16.38
N GLN A 392 13.12 20.77 17.26
CA GLN A 392 12.36 20.97 18.49
C GLN A 392 10.93 21.34 18.14
N ASP A 393 10.00 20.88 18.97
CA ASP A 393 8.60 21.25 18.86
C ASP A 393 8.45 22.76 19.08
N ASP A 394 7.87 23.46 18.10
CA ASP A 394 7.63 24.88 18.18
C ASP A 394 6.23 25.25 18.69
N GLN A 395 5.36 24.26 18.96
CA GLN A 395 4.01 24.46 19.50
C GLN A 395 3.17 25.48 18.70
N GLY A 396 3.41 25.57 17.38
CA GLY A 396 2.72 26.51 16.51
C GLY A 396 3.34 27.92 16.49
N VAL A 397 4.44 28.15 17.21
CA VAL A 397 5.12 29.46 17.28
C VAL A 397 6.14 29.62 16.15
N LEU A 398 5.81 30.45 15.15
CA LEU A 398 6.65 30.63 13.95
C LEU A 398 8.10 31.08 14.24
N ALA A 399 8.34 31.82 15.33
CA ALA A 399 9.67 32.28 15.70
C ALA A 399 10.61 31.14 16.15
N ASP A 400 10.03 29.99 16.52
CA ASP A 400 10.73 28.79 16.96
C ASP A 400 10.82 27.72 15.86
N ALA A 401 10.15 27.95 14.71
CA ALA A 401 10.10 27.02 13.60
C ALA A 401 11.48 26.59 13.09
N GLY A 402 11.68 25.27 13.03
CA GLY A 402 12.89 24.65 12.48
C GLY A 402 14.12 24.71 13.38
N LYS A 403 14.00 25.19 14.63
CA LYS A 403 15.13 25.19 15.57
C LYS A 403 15.49 23.75 15.93
N ILE A 404 16.80 23.49 15.96
CA ILE A 404 17.40 22.24 16.43
C ILE A 404 18.11 22.58 17.74
N ASP A 405 18.26 21.60 18.62
CA ASP A 405 19.09 21.74 19.81
C ASP A 405 20.46 22.35 19.45
N PRO A 406 20.85 23.50 20.04
CA PRO A 406 22.12 24.16 19.78
C PRO A 406 23.36 23.28 20.03
N GLU A 407 23.26 22.26 20.88
CA GLU A 407 24.32 21.28 21.12
C GLU A 407 24.54 20.36 19.91
N ILE A 408 23.51 20.15 19.08
CA ILE A 408 23.54 19.33 17.87
C ILE A 408 23.81 20.18 16.63
N SER A 409 23.10 21.31 16.49
CA SER A 409 23.27 22.23 15.37
C SER A 409 22.74 23.64 15.67
N SER A 410 23.54 24.65 15.33
CA SER A 410 23.12 26.06 15.38
C SER A 410 22.37 26.52 14.12
N THR A 411 22.17 25.64 13.13
CA THR A 411 21.50 25.98 11.87
C THR A 411 20.03 25.61 11.92
N VAL A 412 19.15 26.58 11.66
CA VAL A 412 17.71 26.36 11.52
C VAL A 412 17.43 25.43 10.34
N ASN A 413 16.65 24.38 10.57
CA ASN A 413 16.16 23.51 9.53
C ASN A 413 15.07 24.22 8.72
N THR A 414 15.17 24.22 7.40
CA THR A 414 14.20 24.85 6.50
C THR A 414 13.36 23.83 5.72
N PHE A 415 13.50 22.55 6.02
CA PHE A 415 12.85 21.44 5.32
C PHE A 415 11.66 20.89 6.07
N VAL A 416 11.70 20.89 7.40
CA VAL A 416 10.59 20.46 8.25
C VAL A 416 10.38 21.42 9.41
N ARG A 417 9.17 21.40 9.93
CA ARG A 417 8.72 22.10 11.12
C ARG A 417 8.07 21.08 12.06
N ASN A 418 8.39 21.10 13.35
CA ASN A 418 7.77 20.22 14.33
C ASN A 418 6.70 21.01 15.10
N ILE A 419 5.44 20.58 15.00
CA ILE A 419 4.32 21.21 15.70
C ILE A 419 3.57 20.10 16.43
N ASN A 420 3.54 20.16 17.75
CA ASN A 420 2.87 19.21 18.64
C ASN A 420 3.28 17.76 18.33
N GLY A 421 4.60 17.53 18.28
CA GLY A 421 5.21 16.24 17.97
C GLY A 421 5.09 15.77 16.51
N THR A 422 4.46 16.52 15.61
CA THR A 422 4.31 16.14 14.20
C THR A 422 5.24 16.96 13.30
N TYR A 423 6.03 16.30 12.45
CA TYR A 423 6.92 16.96 11.50
C TYR A 423 6.20 17.27 10.18
N TYR A 424 6.00 18.54 9.87
CA TYR A 424 5.43 19.01 8.61
C TYR A 424 6.51 19.44 7.62
N LEU A 425 6.37 19.02 6.37
CA LEU A 425 7.28 19.44 5.30
C LEU A 425 7.11 20.94 5.00
N VAL A 426 8.23 21.64 4.80
CA VAL A 426 8.25 23.09 4.51
C VAL A 426 8.59 23.32 3.03
N PRO A 427 7.74 24.06 2.27
CA PRO A 427 8.04 24.45 0.91
C PRO A 427 9.36 25.20 0.79
N LYS A 428 10.00 25.12 -0.37
CA LYS A 428 11.24 25.88 -0.62
C LYS A 428 10.99 27.39 -0.63
N GLN A 429 9.81 27.81 -1.07
CA GLN A 429 9.38 29.20 -1.15
C GLN A 429 8.06 29.31 -0.39
N TYR A 430 8.02 30.21 0.60
CA TYR A 430 6.86 30.50 1.42
C TYR A 430 6.89 31.98 1.81
N GLU A 431 5.73 32.51 2.19
CA GLU A 431 5.63 33.89 2.63
C GLU A 431 6.31 34.08 3.99
N LYS A 432 7.15 35.10 4.09
CA LYS A 432 7.80 35.45 5.36
C LYS A 432 6.73 35.92 6.35
N ASN A 433 6.71 35.34 7.54
CA ASN A 433 5.74 35.57 8.62
C ASN A 433 4.39 34.86 8.47
N ASP A 434 4.19 34.03 7.44
CA ASP A 434 3.03 33.15 7.40
C ASP A 434 3.26 31.94 8.31
N ASN A 435 2.39 31.76 9.30
CA ASN A 435 2.47 30.61 10.21
C ASN A 435 2.01 29.30 9.54
N ARG A 436 1.42 29.37 8.34
CA ARG A 436 1.01 28.23 7.52
C ARG A 436 2.08 27.85 6.50
N ASN A 437 3.35 28.13 6.78
CA ASN A 437 4.52 27.87 5.92
C ASN A 437 4.84 26.38 5.66
N PHE A 438 3.85 25.50 5.79
CA PHE A 438 3.87 24.08 5.48
C PHE A 438 2.71 23.68 4.55
N LEU A 439 1.85 24.62 4.16
CA LEU A 439 0.83 24.43 3.12
C LEU A 439 1.47 24.56 1.74
N PHE A 440 1.31 23.53 0.91
CA PHE A 440 1.73 23.54 -0.49
C PHE A 440 0.55 23.82 -1.41
N TYR A 441 0.81 24.53 -2.49
CA TYR A 441 -0.10 24.69 -3.62
C TYR A 441 0.67 24.45 -4.93
N GLU A 442 0.33 23.38 -5.64
CA GLU A 442 1.01 22.98 -6.88
C GLU A 442 -0.01 22.51 -7.92
N GLY A 443 0.08 23.06 -9.14
CA GLY A 443 -0.86 22.80 -10.24
C GLY A 443 -2.22 23.46 -9.98
N SER A 444 -3.08 22.74 -9.28
CA SER A 444 -4.43 23.15 -8.86
C SER A 444 -4.84 22.43 -7.58
N ALA A 445 -3.88 21.98 -6.77
CA ALA A 445 -4.14 21.19 -5.58
C ALA A 445 -3.39 21.74 -4.38
N TYR A 446 -4.05 21.62 -3.23
CA TYR A 446 -3.46 21.92 -1.92
C TYR A 446 -2.95 20.64 -1.28
N TYR A 447 -1.82 20.74 -0.59
CA TYR A 447 -1.20 19.61 0.11
C TYR A 447 -0.69 20.01 1.49
N ILE A 448 -0.85 19.09 2.45
CA ILE A 448 -0.13 19.07 3.72
C ILE A 448 0.58 17.72 3.78
N ILE A 449 1.87 17.72 4.12
CA ILE A 449 2.70 16.53 4.18
C ILE A 449 3.29 16.42 5.58
N GLN A 450 2.91 15.37 6.29
CA GLN A 450 3.51 14.92 7.54
C GLN A 450 4.62 13.91 7.22
N VAL A 451 5.77 14.05 7.88
CA VAL A 451 6.93 13.17 7.72
C VAL A 451 7.19 12.47 9.04
N GLU A 452 6.59 11.29 9.21
CA GLU A 452 6.69 10.49 10.44
C GLU A 452 8.08 9.89 10.63
N GLU A 453 8.73 9.47 9.53
CA GLU A 453 10.09 8.94 9.59
C GLU A 453 10.88 9.37 8.37
N ALA A 454 12.16 9.70 8.60
CA ALA A 454 13.08 10.04 7.53
C ALA A 454 14.46 9.47 7.79
N VAL A 455 14.69 8.29 7.23
CA VAL A 455 15.90 7.49 7.40
C VAL A 455 17.07 8.10 6.64
N ASN A 456 18.24 8.06 7.26
CA ASN A 456 19.53 8.26 6.60
C ASN A 456 20.59 7.34 7.21
N THR A 457 21.77 7.29 6.60
CA THR A 457 22.91 6.49 7.09
C THR A 457 23.32 6.87 8.51
N SER A 458 23.32 8.15 8.88
CA SER A 458 23.72 8.59 10.23
C SER A 458 22.83 8.05 11.33
N LYS A 459 21.52 7.93 11.09
CA LYS A 459 20.55 7.36 12.06
C LYS A 459 20.73 5.87 12.31
N LEU A 460 21.26 5.14 11.33
CA LEU A 460 21.52 3.70 11.41
C LEU A 460 22.98 3.34 11.80
N THR A 461 23.85 4.34 11.99
CA THR A 461 25.27 4.10 12.25
C THR A 461 25.56 4.18 13.75
N GLU A 462 26.01 3.08 14.33
CA GLU A 462 26.45 3.01 15.73
C GLU A 462 27.51 4.07 16.05
N GLY A 463 27.36 4.73 17.18
CA GLY A 463 28.28 5.76 17.65
C GLY A 463 28.04 7.14 17.04
N ASN A 464 27.21 7.28 16.01
CA ASN A 464 26.85 8.58 15.45
C ASN A 464 26.05 9.42 16.47
N VAL A 465 26.18 10.75 16.46
CA VAL A 465 25.39 11.61 17.37
C VAL A 465 23.89 11.62 17.03
N ARG A 466 23.53 11.22 15.80
CA ARG A 466 22.16 11.15 15.29
C ARG A 466 21.63 9.72 15.22
N GLU A 467 22.34 8.76 15.79
CA GLU A 467 21.92 7.37 15.83
C GLU A 467 20.56 7.23 16.54
N TYR A 468 19.67 6.39 16.03
CA TYR A 468 18.31 6.23 16.56
C TYR A 468 18.25 5.95 18.07
N SER A 469 19.16 5.12 18.59
CA SER A 469 19.26 4.81 20.02
C SER A 469 19.50 6.06 20.88
N LYS A 470 20.24 7.04 20.36
CA LYS A 470 20.49 8.34 21.02
C LYS A 470 19.37 9.35 20.80
N LEU A 471 18.54 9.12 19.79
CA LEU A 471 17.32 9.88 19.52
C LEU A 471 16.11 9.34 20.30
N GLY A 472 16.32 8.34 21.17
CA GLY A 472 15.30 7.81 22.07
C GLY A 472 14.46 6.67 21.49
N LYS A 473 14.77 6.16 20.30
CA LYS A 473 14.10 4.97 19.76
C LYS A 473 14.63 3.69 20.41
N THR A 474 13.71 2.80 20.74
CA THR A 474 13.96 1.46 21.27
C THR A 474 14.54 0.52 20.20
N GLU A 475 15.11 -0.61 20.62
CA GLU A 475 15.61 -1.62 19.68
C GLU A 475 14.49 -2.20 18.80
N GLU A 476 13.28 -2.34 19.35
CA GLU A 476 12.07 -2.80 18.65
C GLU A 476 11.66 -1.81 17.55
N GLU A 477 11.52 -0.52 17.87
CA GLU A 477 11.21 0.52 16.86
C GLU A 477 12.27 0.59 15.75
N ILE A 478 13.55 0.39 16.09
CA ILE A 478 14.63 0.37 15.10
C ILE A 478 14.53 -0.87 14.20
N ALA A 479 14.13 -2.01 14.76
CA ALA A 479 13.92 -3.24 14.00
C ALA A 479 12.74 -3.09 13.02
N GLU A 480 11.62 -2.53 13.47
CA GLU A 480 10.45 -2.23 12.64
C GLU A 480 10.80 -1.28 11.48
N ILE A 481 11.55 -0.22 11.76
CA ILE A 481 12.05 0.71 10.73
C ILE A 481 12.90 -0.04 9.70
N LYS A 482 13.80 -0.94 10.14
CA LYS A 482 14.65 -1.71 9.22
C LYS A 482 13.82 -2.69 8.38
N ASP A 483 12.89 -3.40 9.01
CA ASP A 483 11.99 -4.36 8.36
C ASP A 483 11.21 -3.68 7.23
N GLU A 484 10.67 -2.50 7.50
CA GLU A 484 9.90 -1.78 6.50
C GLU A 484 10.78 -1.22 5.37
N ILE A 485 12.01 -0.81 5.65
CA ILE A 485 12.97 -0.44 4.59
C ILE A 485 13.28 -1.65 3.70
N VAL A 486 13.59 -2.81 4.29
CA VAL A 486 13.96 -4.00 3.50
C VAL A 486 12.78 -4.56 2.73
N ARG A 487 11.55 -4.46 3.26
CA ARG A 487 10.33 -4.77 2.52
C ARG A 487 10.24 -3.96 1.23
N ARG A 488 10.37 -2.63 1.33
CA ARG A 488 10.28 -1.74 0.15
C ARG A 488 11.42 -1.96 -0.84
N LEU A 489 12.62 -2.26 -0.34
CA LEU A 489 13.76 -2.59 -1.18
C LEU A 489 13.64 -3.97 -1.81
N GLY A 490 13.10 -4.95 -1.09
CA GLY A 490 12.89 -6.32 -1.53
C GLY A 490 11.88 -6.42 -2.66
N ALA A 491 10.95 -5.46 -2.76
CA ALA A 491 10.04 -5.35 -3.90
C ALA A 491 10.74 -4.96 -5.23
N LEU A 492 11.98 -4.45 -5.20
CA LEU A 492 12.73 -4.07 -6.41
C LEU A 492 13.32 -5.30 -7.12
N ASP A 493 13.10 -5.41 -8.44
CA ASP A 493 13.60 -6.50 -9.28
C ASP A 493 15.07 -6.83 -9.09
N SER A 494 15.93 -5.80 -8.98
CA SER A 494 17.37 -5.97 -8.81
C SER A 494 17.72 -6.65 -7.50
N ASN A 495 17.00 -6.33 -6.42
CA ASN A 495 17.24 -6.90 -5.10
C ASN A 495 16.70 -8.32 -5.00
N ARG A 496 15.51 -8.58 -5.59
CA ARG A 496 14.99 -9.95 -5.73
C ARG A 496 15.97 -10.84 -6.48
N THR A 497 16.46 -10.35 -7.62
CA THR A 497 17.44 -11.09 -8.43
C THR A 497 18.72 -11.38 -7.64
N ALA A 498 19.27 -10.38 -6.93
CA ALA A 498 20.47 -10.57 -6.14
C ALA A 498 20.28 -11.54 -4.97
N ALA A 499 19.14 -11.49 -4.28
CA ALA A 499 18.81 -12.41 -3.19
C ALA A 499 18.65 -13.85 -3.71
N ILE A 500 17.90 -14.04 -4.80
CA ILE A 500 17.75 -15.34 -5.47
C ILE A 500 19.13 -15.90 -5.83
N GLN A 501 20.00 -15.08 -6.43
CA GLN A 501 21.36 -15.48 -6.76
C GLN A 501 22.18 -15.89 -5.54
N HIS A 502 22.06 -15.16 -4.43
CA HIS A 502 22.75 -15.47 -3.19
C HIS A 502 22.30 -16.82 -2.61
N PHE A 503 20.99 -17.03 -2.44
CA PHE A 503 20.48 -18.22 -1.79
C PHE A 503 20.63 -19.48 -2.63
N ILE A 504 20.49 -19.39 -3.95
CA ILE A 504 20.77 -20.52 -4.84
C ILE A 504 22.25 -20.93 -4.75
N LYS A 505 23.20 -19.97 -4.70
CA LYS A 505 24.63 -20.27 -4.48
C LYS A 505 24.87 -20.89 -3.12
N LYS A 506 24.27 -20.33 -2.07
CA LYS A 506 24.38 -20.81 -0.69
C LYS A 506 23.81 -22.22 -0.52
N ALA A 507 22.77 -22.57 -1.27
CA ALA A 507 22.15 -23.89 -1.24
C ALA A 507 23.02 -25.00 -1.85
N ASP A 508 24.13 -24.67 -2.55
CA ASP A 508 25.05 -25.62 -3.19
C ASP A 508 24.31 -26.71 -3.98
N LEU A 509 23.43 -26.29 -4.89
CA LEU A 509 22.54 -27.19 -5.60
C LEU A 509 23.31 -28.18 -6.48
N LYS A 510 23.20 -29.47 -6.17
CA LYS A 510 23.73 -30.53 -7.02
C LYS A 510 22.63 -31.00 -7.97
N PHE A 511 22.77 -30.63 -9.24
CA PHE A 511 21.86 -31.11 -10.28
C PHE A 511 22.29 -32.50 -10.75
N HIS A 512 21.35 -33.44 -10.67
CA HIS A 512 21.54 -34.81 -11.12
C HIS A 512 20.66 -35.18 -12.33
N ASP A 513 19.82 -34.24 -12.79
CA ASP A 513 19.07 -34.29 -14.05
C ASP A 513 19.60 -33.19 -14.99
N ASP A 514 20.01 -33.59 -16.21
CA ASP A 514 20.64 -32.69 -17.17
C ASP A 514 19.67 -31.64 -17.74
N ALA A 515 18.37 -31.91 -17.83
CA ALA A 515 17.39 -30.95 -18.33
C ALA A 515 17.06 -29.87 -17.29
N VAL A 516 16.95 -30.28 -16.02
CA VAL A 516 16.81 -29.33 -14.89
C VAL A 516 18.09 -28.50 -14.77
N LYS A 517 19.26 -29.13 -14.86
CA LYS A 517 20.55 -28.44 -14.88
C LYS A 517 20.63 -27.41 -16.02
N GLU A 518 20.39 -27.82 -17.26
CA GLU A 518 20.42 -26.92 -18.42
C GLU A 518 19.46 -25.73 -18.26
N TYR A 519 18.29 -25.95 -17.66
CA TYR A 519 17.34 -24.88 -17.37
C TYR A 519 17.88 -23.84 -16.37
N PHE A 520 18.46 -24.30 -15.25
CA PHE A 520 19.05 -23.40 -14.26
C PHE A 520 20.26 -22.64 -14.83
N TYR A 521 21.08 -23.29 -15.66
CA TYR A 521 22.19 -22.65 -16.37
C TYR A 521 21.71 -21.64 -17.43
N GLU A 522 20.60 -21.90 -18.12
CA GLU A 522 20.01 -20.96 -19.11
C GLU A 522 19.41 -19.72 -18.43
N LYS A 523 18.72 -19.90 -17.30
CA LYS A 523 18.00 -18.81 -16.61
C LYS A 523 18.86 -18.01 -15.65
N PHE A 524 19.85 -18.66 -15.06
CA PHE A 524 20.76 -18.03 -14.12
C PHE A 524 22.21 -18.30 -14.52
N PRO A 525 22.63 -17.87 -15.73
CA PRO A 525 23.98 -18.10 -16.21
C PRO A 525 24.99 -17.47 -15.25
N GLU A 526 24.70 -16.30 -14.66
CA GLU A 526 25.58 -15.69 -13.65
C GLU A 526 25.71 -16.45 -12.32
N ILE A 527 24.87 -17.46 -12.08
CA ILE A 527 24.93 -18.33 -10.90
C ILE A 527 25.77 -19.57 -11.19
N PHE A 528 25.59 -20.18 -12.37
CA PHE A 528 26.06 -21.52 -12.67
C PHE A 528 27.11 -21.60 -13.79
N ASP A 529 27.30 -20.53 -14.57
CA ASP A 529 28.31 -20.43 -15.60
C ASP A 529 29.63 -19.96 -14.95
N GLU A 530 30.34 -20.89 -14.31
CA GLU A 530 31.60 -20.61 -13.59
C GLU A 530 32.76 -20.18 -14.51
N ASP A 531 32.64 -20.27 -15.84
CA ASP A 531 33.74 -20.07 -16.80
C ASP A 531 33.78 -18.68 -17.50
N LYS A 532 33.25 -17.63 -16.86
CA LYS A 532 33.56 -16.23 -17.27
C LYS A 532 34.33 -15.47 -16.20
N LYS A 533 35.48 -16.01 -15.78
CA LYS A 533 36.67 -15.21 -15.44
C LYS A 533 37.97 -15.98 -15.53
#